data_AF-A0A2M7TM26-F1
#
_entry.id   AF-A0A2M7TM26-F1
#
_cell.length_a   1.000
_cell.length_b   1.000
_cell.length_c   1.000
_cell.angle_alpha   90.00
_cell.angle_beta   90.00
_cell.angle_gamma   90.00
#
_symmetry.space_group_name_H-M   'P 1'
#
loop_
_entity.id
_entity.type
_entity.pdbx_description
1 polymer ?
#
loop_
_entity_poly.entity_id
_entity_poly.type
_entity_poly.pdbx_seq_one_letter_code
_entity_poly.pdbx_strand_id
1 'polypeptide(L)'
;MRSNLLEKIPLVLFLILLVVFSVSIFKNIAYPLLWQDEAETAIGATRVLTYGYPKSNDGKNTLNLLELDDKSLAIKEPYDAYITSSWSQFYVAAIGVKLSSFVSDIYTKTALIRIPFALIGLVGILLCAQVAKNIFGGRSQWLFYSGYVFLCMLSISLTLHIREVRYYSLTILLSGATLWLYTVFRHNQSTLSRRNFVTYTLVLVTLLITTLATFPPLFFILILTLGIAEVWHLFFKTHNKPLTIKDHLLHTLPLALTLILSIPVFLFFEILP
;
A
#
# COMPACT_ATOMS: atom_id res chain seq x y z
N MET A 1 30.24 29.22 -10.31
CA MET A 1 28.93 29.20 -11.04
C MET A 1 28.68 27.90 -11.82
N ARG A 2 29.67 27.32 -12.54
CA ARG A 2 29.56 26.00 -13.21
C ARG A 2 29.34 24.79 -12.27
N SER A 3 29.87 24.83 -11.03
CA SER A 3 29.70 23.75 -10.05
C SER A 3 28.24 23.54 -9.62
N ASN A 4 27.50 24.62 -9.38
CA ASN A 4 26.08 24.58 -9.00
C ASN A 4 25.17 24.02 -10.10
N LEU A 5 25.58 24.09 -11.37
CA LEU A 5 24.80 23.54 -12.47
C LEU A 5 24.94 22.01 -12.54
N LEU A 6 26.17 21.51 -12.40
CA LEU A 6 26.48 20.07 -12.44
C LEU A 6 25.85 19.30 -11.27
N GLU A 7 25.72 19.93 -10.10
CA GLU A 7 25.04 19.35 -8.94
C GLU A 7 23.53 19.17 -9.14
N LYS A 8 22.91 20.01 -9.97
CA LYS A 8 21.46 19.97 -10.24
C LYS A 8 21.08 18.99 -11.35
N ILE A 9 22.02 18.55 -12.18
CA ILE A 9 21.73 17.64 -13.32
C ILE A 9 20.97 16.38 -12.87
N PRO A 10 21.39 15.65 -11.82
CA PRO A 10 20.68 14.43 -11.41
C PRO A 10 19.26 14.69 -10.90
N LEU A 11 19.02 15.85 -10.26
CA LEU A 11 17.68 16.25 -9.86
C LEU A 11 16.80 16.52 -11.09
N VAL A 12 17.32 17.26 -12.07
CA VAL A 12 16.60 17.54 -13.33
C VAL A 12 16.30 16.23 -14.07
N LEU A 13 17.26 15.31 -14.14
CA LEU A 13 17.07 13.98 -14.72
C LEU A 13 15.96 13.21 -14.00
N PHE A 14 15.99 13.17 -12.66
CA PHE A 14 14.93 12.54 -11.87
C PHE A 14 13.55 13.13 -12.18
N LEU A 15 13.43 14.46 -12.22
CA LEU A 15 12.16 15.13 -12.52
C LEU A 15 11.65 14.81 -13.93
N ILE A 16 12.53 14.79 -14.93
CA ILE A 16 12.17 14.39 -16.30
C ILE A 16 11.66 12.95 -16.32
N LEU A 17 12.39 12.02 -15.70
CA LEU A 17 12.00 10.61 -15.64
C LEU A 17 10.68 10.42 -14.89
N LEU A 18 10.46 11.15 -13.81
CA LEU A 18 9.20 11.12 -13.06
C LEU A 18 8.03 11.62 -13.90
N VAL A 19 8.21 12.67 -14.69
CA VAL A 19 7.20 13.17 -15.62
C VAL A 19 6.92 12.14 -16.71
N VAL A 20 7.96 11.56 -17.33
CA VAL A 20 7.79 10.53 -18.37
C VAL A 20 7.08 9.30 -17.82
N PHE A 21 7.44 8.85 -16.61
CA PHE A 21 6.78 7.73 -15.94
C PHE A 21 5.33 8.06 -15.58
N SER A 22 5.05 9.27 -15.10
CA SER A 22 3.68 9.72 -14.86
C SER A 22 2.87 9.71 -16.16
N VAL A 23 3.44 10.20 -17.26
CA VAL A 23 2.80 10.12 -18.58
C VAL A 23 2.55 8.67 -18.97
N SER A 24 3.46 7.72 -18.75
CA SER A 24 3.22 6.32 -19.11
C SER A 24 2.10 5.66 -18.28
N ILE A 25 1.90 6.10 -17.03
CA ILE A 25 0.82 5.63 -16.16
C ILE A 25 -0.53 6.22 -16.57
N PHE A 26 -0.59 7.54 -16.75
CA PHE A 26 -1.85 8.26 -16.95
C PHE A 26 -2.29 8.34 -18.41
N LYS A 27 -1.35 8.24 -19.37
CA LYS A 27 -1.70 8.21 -20.79
C LYS A 27 -2.57 6.99 -21.08
N ASN A 28 -3.73 7.24 -21.66
CA ASN A 28 -4.72 6.23 -21.99
C ASN A 28 -5.22 5.43 -20.78
N ILE A 29 -5.19 5.99 -19.56
CA ILE A 29 -5.68 5.31 -18.36
C ILE A 29 -7.16 4.88 -18.46
N ALA A 30 -7.94 5.56 -19.33
CA ALA A 30 -9.31 5.21 -19.67
C ALA A 30 -9.46 3.88 -20.44
N TYR A 31 -8.39 3.36 -21.03
CA TYR A 31 -8.41 2.23 -21.96
C TYR A 31 -7.56 1.05 -21.47
N PRO A 32 -7.98 -0.20 -21.73
CA PRO A 32 -9.34 -0.60 -22.16
C PRO A 32 -10.38 -0.27 -21.08
N LEU A 33 -11.65 -0.58 -21.30
CA LEU A 33 -12.66 -0.55 -20.22
C LEU A 33 -12.22 -1.45 -19.04
N LEU A 34 -12.91 -1.32 -17.90
CA LEU A 34 -12.59 -2.08 -16.70
C LEU A 34 -12.52 -3.58 -17.01
N TRP A 35 -11.41 -4.22 -16.63
CA TRP A 35 -11.32 -5.67 -16.60
C TRP A 35 -12.24 -6.26 -15.53
N GLN A 36 -12.48 -7.57 -15.60
CA GLN A 36 -13.42 -8.28 -14.72
C GLN A 36 -13.19 -7.94 -13.24
N ASP A 37 -11.95 -8.08 -12.75
CA ASP A 37 -11.60 -7.81 -11.34
C ASP A 37 -11.72 -6.32 -10.97
N GLU A 38 -11.50 -5.41 -11.93
CA GLU A 38 -11.68 -3.98 -11.72
C GLU A 38 -13.17 -3.61 -11.65
N ALA A 39 -13.99 -4.23 -12.50
CA ALA A 39 -15.43 -4.08 -12.50
C ALA A 39 -16.03 -4.62 -11.19
N GLU A 40 -15.55 -5.75 -10.69
CA GLU A 40 -15.88 -6.24 -9.34
C GLU A 40 -15.59 -5.17 -8.29
N THR A 41 -14.38 -4.61 -8.31
CA THR A 41 -13.96 -3.61 -7.33
C THR A 41 -14.81 -2.34 -7.43
N ALA A 42 -15.19 -1.92 -8.63
CA ALA A 42 -16.09 -0.79 -8.87
C ALA A 42 -17.53 -1.07 -8.39
N ILE A 43 -18.04 -2.29 -8.54
CA ILE A 43 -19.35 -2.71 -8.00
C ILE A 43 -19.29 -2.74 -6.46
N GLY A 44 -18.25 -3.34 -5.88
CA GLY A 44 -18.02 -3.34 -4.43
C GLY A 44 -17.96 -1.93 -3.86
N ALA A 45 -17.28 -1.01 -4.55
CA ALA A 45 -17.26 0.41 -4.22
C ALA A 45 -18.63 1.09 -4.29
N THR A 46 -19.44 0.76 -5.31
CA THR A 46 -20.83 1.24 -5.39
C THR A 46 -21.63 0.79 -4.17
N ARG A 47 -21.43 -0.45 -3.72
CA ARG A 47 -22.09 -0.98 -2.53
C ARG A 47 -21.57 -0.36 -1.23
N VAL A 48 -20.29 -0.05 -1.15
CA VAL A 48 -19.73 0.75 -0.04
C VAL A 48 -20.41 2.12 0.03
N LEU A 49 -20.64 2.80 -1.09
CA LEU A 49 -21.33 4.10 -1.11
C LEU A 49 -22.80 4.00 -0.69
N THR A 50 -23.46 2.88 -0.97
CA THR A 50 -24.88 2.66 -0.64
C THR A 50 -25.11 2.13 0.78
N TYR A 51 -24.29 1.19 1.24
CA TYR A 51 -24.50 0.41 2.47
C TYR A 51 -23.39 0.59 3.52
N GLY A 52 -22.28 1.24 3.18
CA GLY A 52 -21.12 1.44 4.08
C GLY A 52 -20.07 0.32 4.06
N TYR A 53 -20.36 -0.81 3.42
CA TYR A 53 -19.48 -1.99 3.30
C TYR A 53 -19.77 -2.74 1.98
N PRO A 54 -18.88 -3.64 1.51
CA PRO A 54 -19.10 -4.41 0.28
C PRO A 54 -20.11 -5.54 0.52
N LYS A 55 -21.37 -5.15 0.64
CA LYS A 55 -22.51 -6.06 0.75
C LYS A 55 -22.54 -7.02 -0.44
N SER A 56 -22.96 -8.27 -0.26
CA SER A 56 -22.98 -9.29 -1.32
C SER A 56 -24.25 -9.25 -2.16
N ASN A 57 -25.41 -8.95 -1.56
CA ASN A 57 -26.68 -8.83 -2.28
C ASN A 57 -27.23 -7.38 -2.24
N ASP A 58 -27.59 -6.84 -3.41
CA ASP A 58 -28.22 -5.52 -3.53
C ASP A 58 -29.77 -5.57 -3.66
N GLY A 59 -30.36 -6.76 -3.49
CA GLY A 59 -31.78 -7.05 -3.66
C GLY A 59 -32.15 -7.51 -5.08
N LYS A 60 -31.24 -7.38 -6.05
CA LYS A 60 -31.44 -7.81 -7.44
C LYS A 60 -30.32 -8.74 -7.93
N ASN A 61 -29.07 -8.44 -7.58
CA ASN A 61 -27.89 -9.16 -8.00
C ASN A 61 -27.03 -9.54 -6.79
N THR A 62 -26.45 -10.74 -6.84
CA THR A 62 -25.43 -11.19 -5.89
C THR A 62 -24.06 -11.08 -6.54
N LEU A 63 -23.10 -10.45 -5.84
CA LEU A 63 -21.71 -10.44 -6.28
C LEU A 63 -21.05 -11.71 -5.77
N ASN A 64 -20.89 -12.68 -6.66
CA ASN A 64 -20.17 -13.91 -6.36
C ASN A 64 -19.42 -14.37 -7.61
N LEU A 65 -18.16 -13.97 -7.68
CA LEU A 65 -17.27 -14.27 -8.80
C LEU A 65 -16.41 -15.51 -8.55
N LEU A 66 -16.48 -16.08 -7.34
CA LEU A 66 -15.84 -17.33 -7.07
C LEU A 66 -16.68 -18.44 -7.68
N GLU A 67 -16.08 -19.18 -8.60
CA GLU A 67 -16.64 -20.41 -9.18
C GLU A 67 -16.54 -21.57 -8.17
N LEU A 68 -16.97 -21.35 -6.93
CA LEU A 68 -17.08 -22.37 -5.91
C LEU A 68 -18.41 -23.11 -6.03
N ASP A 69 -18.38 -24.42 -5.77
CA ASP A 69 -19.59 -25.25 -5.69
C ASP A 69 -20.56 -24.74 -4.62
N ASP A 70 -20.01 -24.38 -3.45
CA ASP A 70 -20.75 -23.71 -2.38
C ASP A 70 -20.47 -22.21 -2.37
N LYS A 71 -21.43 -21.47 -2.92
CA LYS A 71 -21.41 -20.01 -3.01
C LYS A 71 -21.53 -19.30 -1.66
N SER A 72 -22.02 -19.98 -0.62
CA SER A 72 -22.17 -19.39 0.72
C SER A 72 -20.81 -19.12 1.37
N LEU A 73 -19.77 -19.88 1.01
CA LEU A 73 -18.40 -19.70 1.51
C LEU A 73 -17.81 -18.32 1.18
N ALA A 74 -18.36 -17.64 0.18
CA ALA A 74 -17.90 -16.31 -0.20
C ALA A 74 -18.52 -15.17 0.62
N ILE A 75 -19.52 -15.49 1.44
CA ILE A 75 -20.44 -14.52 2.07
C ILE A 75 -20.53 -14.78 3.57
N LYS A 76 -20.32 -13.72 4.36
CA LYS A 76 -20.62 -13.76 5.79
C LYS A 76 -22.11 -13.54 6.01
N GLU A 77 -22.88 -14.63 6.04
CA GLU A 77 -24.35 -14.65 6.12
C GLU A 77 -24.98 -13.62 7.10
N PRO A 78 -24.54 -13.50 8.38
CA PRO A 78 -25.17 -12.55 9.32
C PRO A 78 -25.11 -11.09 8.89
N TYR A 79 -24.16 -10.74 8.02
CA TYR A 79 -23.92 -9.39 7.55
C TYR A 79 -24.17 -9.23 6.05
N ASP A 80 -24.50 -10.31 5.34
CA ASP A 80 -24.53 -10.36 3.87
C ASP A 80 -23.28 -9.69 3.27
N ALA A 81 -22.10 -10.00 3.81
CA ALA A 81 -20.87 -9.30 3.47
C ALA A 81 -19.96 -10.18 2.61
N TYR A 82 -19.42 -9.63 1.52
CA TYR A 82 -18.49 -10.35 0.65
C TYR A 82 -17.11 -10.41 1.31
N ILE A 83 -16.64 -11.59 1.70
CA ILE A 83 -15.43 -11.75 2.53
C ILE A 83 -14.22 -12.34 1.81
N THR A 84 -14.32 -12.62 0.52
CA THR A 84 -13.23 -13.35 -0.18
C THR A 84 -12.18 -12.43 -0.80
N SER A 85 -12.54 -11.18 -1.06
CA SER A 85 -11.59 -10.11 -1.33
C SER A 85 -11.46 -9.20 -0.12
N SER A 86 -10.24 -8.74 0.17
CA SER A 86 -10.01 -7.76 1.23
C SER A 86 -10.61 -6.39 0.86
N TRP A 87 -11.11 -5.67 1.87
CA TRP A 87 -12.04 -4.56 1.61
C TRP A 87 -11.40 -3.22 1.26
N SER A 88 -10.12 -3.00 1.58
CA SER A 88 -9.49 -1.68 1.47
C SER A 88 -9.57 -1.10 0.05
N GLN A 89 -9.45 -1.95 -0.97
CA GLN A 89 -9.60 -1.54 -2.38
C GLN A 89 -10.99 -0.98 -2.71
N PHE A 90 -12.07 -1.51 -2.11
CA PHE A 90 -13.42 -1.02 -2.38
C PHE A 90 -13.63 0.40 -1.82
N TYR A 91 -13.06 0.69 -0.65
CA TYR A 91 -13.13 2.02 -0.05
C TYR A 91 -12.35 3.07 -0.85
N VAL A 92 -11.21 2.69 -1.42
CA VAL A 92 -10.46 3.60 -2.32
C VAL A 92 -11.18 3.77 -3.65
N ALA A 93 -11.70 2.69 -4.23
CA ALA A 93 -12.49 2.75 -5.45
C ALA A 93 -13.78 3.57 -5.30
N ALA A 94 -14.36 3.65 -4.09
CA ALA A 94 -15.53 4.49 -3.81
C ALA A 94 -15.28 5.97 -4.11
N ILE A 95 -14.05 6.47 -3.94
CA ILE A 95 -13.67 7.83 -4.34
C ILE A 95 -13.87 8.00 -5.85
N GLY A 96 -13.29 7.09 -6.64
CA GLY A 96 -13.36 7.13 -8.10
C GLY A 96 -14.77 6.90 -8.65
N VAL A 97 -15.53 5.98 -8.05
CA VAL A 97 -16.95 5.73 -8.39
C VAL A 97 -17.82 6.96 -8.08
N LYS A 98 -17.57 7.62 -6.95
CA LYS A 98 -18.30 8.86 -6.62
C LYS A 98 -17.98 10.00 -7.59
N LEU A 99 -16.73 10.11 -8.03
CA LEU A 99 -16.35 11.12 -9.04
C LEU A 99 -16.94 10.78 -10.42
N SER A 100 -16.97 9.50 -10.79
CA SER A 100 -17.49 9.05 -12.08
C SER A 100 -19.00 9.23 -12.23
N SER A 101 -19.75 9.39 -11.13
CA SER A 101 -21.20 9.67 -11.20
C SER A 101 -21.53 11.04 -11.81
N PHE A 102 -20.57 11.96 -11.88
CA PHE A 102 -20.77 13.30 -12.46
C PHE A 102 -20.54 13.35 -13.98
N VAL A 103 -20.18 12.23 -14.61
CA VAL A 103 -19.88 12.15 -16.04
C VAL A 103 -20.72 11.05 -16.68
N SER A 104 -21.06 11.18 -17.96
CA SER A 104 -21.82 10.18 -18.72
C SER A 104 -20.92 9.24 -19.53
N ASP A 105 -19.84 9.77 -20.14
CA ASP A 105 -18.91 9.03 -20.99
C ASP A 105 -18.23 7.87 -20.25
N ILE A 106 -18.31 6.66 -20.83
CA ILE A 106 -17.87 5.43 -20.19
C ILE A 106 -16.34 5.37 -20.00
N TYR A 107 -15.58 5.91 -20.95
CA TYR A 107 -14.11 5.94 -20.87
C TYR A 107 -13.64 6.91 -19.79
N THR A 108 -14.27 8.07 -19.70
CA THR A 108 -14.00 9.05 -18.65
C THR A 108 -14.34 8.48 -17.27
N LYS A 109 -15.44 7.73 -17.14
CA LYS A 109 -15.75 7.00 -15.91
C LYS A 109 -14.65 6.02 -15.53
N THR A 110 -14.19 5.19 -16.48
CA THR A 110 -13.07 4.25 -16.25
C THR A 110 -11.81 4.98 -15.77
N ALA A 111 -11.46 6.10 -16.41
CA ALA A 111 -10.32 6.91 -15.97
C ALA A 111 -10.48 7.41 -14.53
N LEU A 112 -11.63 7.98 -14.18
CA LEU A 112 -11.91 8.51 -12.84
C LEU A 112 -11.85 7.43 -11.75
N ILE A 113 -12.22 6.18 -12.08
CA ILE A 113 -12.12 5.06 -11.14
C ILE A 113 -10.67 4.60 -10.95
N ARG A 114 -9.83 4.63 -12.01
CA ARG A 114 -8.42 4.22 -11.95
C ARG A 114 -7.46 5.27 -11.39
N ILE A 115 -7.74 6.56 -11.58
CA ILE A 115 -6.86 7.68 -11.16
C ILE A 115 -6.46 7.61 -9.67
N PRO A 116 -7.37 7.35 -8.71
CA PRO A 116 -6.99 7.21 -7.30
C PRO A 116 -5.92 6.14 -7.08
N PHE A 117 -6.04 4.98 -7.73
CA PHE A 117 -5.08 3.89 -7.63
C PHE A 117 -3.75 4.25 -8.27
N ALA A 118 -3.76 4.87 -9.46
CA ALA A 118 -2.54 5.31 -10.12
C ALA A 118 -1.75 6.33 -9.29
N LEU A 119 -2.44 7.28 -8.64
CA LEU A 119 -1.82 8.25 -7.74
C LEU A 119 -1.23 7.59 -6.49
N ILE A 120 -2.00 6.70 -5.84
CA ILE A 120 -1.56 5.94 -4.66
C ILE A 120 -0.33 5.10 -5.00
N GLY A 121 -0.34 4.40 -6.14
CA GLY A 121 0.76 3.59 -6.61
C GLY A 121 2.02 4.42 -6.88
N LEU A 122 1.87 5.57 -7.54
CA LEU A 122 2.99 6.48 -7.80
C LEU A 122 3.61 7.01 -6.50
N VAL A 123 2.79 7.42 -5.52
CA VAL A 123 3.27 7.84 -4.19
C VAL A 123 3.97 6.68 -3.49
N GLY A 124 3.41 5.47 -3.56
CA GLY A 124 4.01 4.28 -2.98
C GLY A 124 5.39 3.95 -3.56
N ILE A 125 5.56 4.04 -4.88
CA ILE A 125 6.85 3.84 -5.56
C ILE A 125 7.89 4.83 -5.03
N LEU A 126 7.55 6.12 -4.95
CA LEU A 126 8.48 7.13 -4.43
C LEU A 126 8.83 6.89 -2.97
N LEU A 127 7.86 6.43 -2.17
CA LEU A 127 8.07 6.12 -0.77
C LEU A 127 8.97 4.89 -0.58
N CYS A 128 8.84 3.86 -1.44
CA CYS A 128 9.76 2.73 -1.48
C CYS A 128 11.20 3.20 -1.78
N ALA A 129 11.39 4.12 -2.72
CA ALA A 129 12.70 4.72 -2.98
C ALA A 129 13.24 5.46 -1.75
N GLN A 130 12.35 6.12 -0.99
CA GLN A 130 12.71 6.87 0.21
C GLN A 130 13.28 6.00 1.32
N VAL A 131 12.91 4.72 1.41
CA VAL A 131 13.47 3.75 2.38
C VAL A 131 14.99 3.67 2.25
N ALA A 132 15.51 3.71 1.02
CA ALA A 132 16.94 3.64 0.72
C ALA A 132 17.65 4.99 0.80
N LYS A 133 16.97 6.09 1.16
CA LYS A 133 17.55 7.44 1.16
C LYS A 133 18.83 7.51 1.99
N ASN A 134 18.87 6.87 3.16
CA ASN A 134 20.01 6.97 4.07
C ASN A 134 21.25 6.19 3.59
N ILE A 135 21.14 5.43 2.50
CA ILE A 135 22.27 4.71 1.88
C ILE A 135 23.07 5.66 0.96
N PHE A 136 22.41 6.68 0.40
CA PHE A 136 22.99 7.57 -0.62
C PHE A 136 23.01 9.03 -0.13
N GLY A 137 24.08 9.77 -0.46
CA GLY A 137 24.28 11.14 -0.01
C GLY A 137 24.51 12.12 -1.17
N GLY A 138 23.97 13.34 -1.04
CA GLY A 138 24.20 14.41 -1.99
C GLY A 138 23.82 14.04 -3.43
N ARG A 139 24.79 14.07 -4.36
CA ARG A 139 24.57 13.78 -5.78
C ARG A 139 24.13 12.34 -6.05
N SER A 140 24.65 11.36 -5.30
CA SER A 140 24.35 9.93 -5.56
C SER A 140 22.91 9.57 -5.21
N GLN A 141 22.28 10.31 -4.28
CA GLN A 141 20.88 10.12 -3.92
C GLN A 141 19.94 10.36 -5.11
N TRP A 142 20.15 11.45 -5.85
CA TRP A 142 19.34 11.78 -7.03
C TRP A 142 19.60 10.85 -8.22
N LEU A 143 20.84 10.37 -8.35
CA LEU A 143 21.16 9.33 -9.34
C LEU A 143 20.45 8.00 -8.99
N PHE A 144 20.43 7.64 -7.71
CA PHE A 144 19.67 6.47 -7.23
C PHE A 144 18.18 6.62 -7.55
N TYR A 145 17.55 7.75 -7.20
CA TYR A 145 16.13 7.96 -7.54
C TYR A 145 15.86 7.94 -9.05
N SER A 146 16.76 8.52 -9.84
CA SER A 146 16.66 8.47 -11.30
C SER A 146 16.69 7.03 -11.80
N GLY A 147 17.68 6.23 -11.37
CA GLY A 147 17.81 4.83 -11.74
C GLY A 147 16.62 3.98 -11.27
N TYR A 148 16.16 4.21 -10.04
CA TYR A 148 15.00 3.51 -9.48
C TYR A 148 13.72 3.79 -10.29
N VAL A 149 13.38 5.06 -10.53
CA VAL A 149 12.20 5.44 -11.32
C VAL A 149 12.30 4.92 -12.75
N PHE A 150 13.49 4.99 -13.36
CA PHE A 150 13.73 4.44 -14.69
C PHE A 150 13.46 2.93 -14.74
N LEU A 151 13.96 2.16 -13.76
CA LEU A 151 13.70 0.72 -13.68
C LEU A 151 12.22 0.40 -13.43
N CYS A 152 11.55 1.18 -12.57
CA CYS A 152 10.11 1.06 -12.36
C CYS A 152 9.32 1.31 -13.65
N MET A 153 9.69 2.34 -14.41
CA MET A 153 9.08 2.67 -15.71
C MET A 153 9.28 1.57 -16.75
N LEU A 154 10.43 0.88 -16.75
CA LEU A 154 10.68 -0.26 -17.65
C LEU A 154 9.88 -1.52 -17.27
N SER A 155 9.38 -1.61 -16.04
CA SER A 155 8.55 -2.71 -15.60
C SER A 155 7.12 -2.55 -16.13
N ILE A 156 6.83 -3.26 -17.22
CA ILE A 156 5.48 -3.31 -17.83
C ILE A 156 4.48 -3.82 -16.79
N SER A 157 4.83 -4.88 -16.07
CA SER A 157 3.97 -5.46 -15.02
C SER A 157 3.62 -4.41 -13.95
N LEU A 158 4.62 -3.72 -13.39
CA LEU A 158 4.37 -2.68 -12.38
C LEU A 158 3.47 -1.56 -12.92
N THR A 159 3.75 -1.08 -14.14
CA THR A 159 3.00 0.01 -14.77
C THR A 159 1.55 -0.37 -15.02
N LEU A 160 1.25 -1.62 -15.39
CA LEU A 160 -0.12 -2.10 -15.56
C LEU A 160 -0.83 -2.24 -14.21
N HIS A 161 -0.22 -2.89 -13.23
CA HIS A 161 -0.85 -3.17 -11.94
C HIS A 161 -1.19 -1.90 -11.15
N ILE A 162 -0.37 -0.84 -11.22
CA ILE A 162 -0.69 0.43 -10.53
C ILE A 162 -1.82 1.21 -11.19
N ARG A 163 -2.16 0.89 -12.44
CA ARG A 163 -3.31 1.48 -13.16
C ARG A 163 -4.61 0.76 -12.87
N GLU A 164 -4.56 -0.46 -12.37
CA GLU A 164 -5.75 -1.25 -12.11
C GLU A 164 -6.48 -0.78 -10.86
N VAL A 165 -7.81 -0.88 -10.88
CA VAL A 165 -8.70 -0.65 -9.73
C VAL A 165 -8.61 -1.86 -8.78
N ARG A 166 -7.42 -2.13 -8.24
CA ARG A 166 -7.09 -3.30 -7.42
C ARG A 166 -6.12 -2.95 -6.31
N TYR A 167 -6.00 -3.86 -5.34
CA TYR A 167 -5.16 -3.69 -4.15
C TYR A 167 -3.66 -3.43 -4.42
N TYR A 168 -3.14 -3.65 -5.64
CA TYR A 168 -1.71 -3.51 -5.96
C TYR A 168 -1.11 -2.14 -5.63
N SER A 169 -1.79 -1.05 -5.94
CA SER A 169 -1.30 0.29 -5.60
C SER A 169 -1.23 0.49 -4.08
N LEU A 170 -2.20 -0.06 -3.35
CA LEU A 170 -2.23 0.00 -1.90
C LEU A 170 -1.13 -0.83 -1.27
N THR A 171 -0.85 -2.03 -1.80
CA THR A 171 0.23 -2.88 -1.29
C THR A 171 1.58 -2.20 -1.46
N ILE A 172 1.83 -1.53 -2.58
CA ILE A 172 3.08 -0.78 -2.81
C ILE A 172 3.18 0.38 -1.80
N LEU A 173 2.12 1.17 -1.63
CA LEU A 173 2.12 2.30 -0.69
C LEU A 173 2.33 1.83 0.76
N LEU A 174 1.57 0.83 1.21
CA LEU A 174 1.64 0.31 2.57
C LEU A 174 3.00 -0.34 2.86
N SER A 175 3.59 -1.05 1.89
CA SER A 175 4.97 -1.58 2.00
C SER A 175 5.97 -0.44 2.20
N GLY A 176 5.95 0.55 1.30
CA GLY A 176 6.85 1.70 1.37
C GLY A 176 6.69 2.48 2.66
N ALA A 177 5.46 2.76 3.09
CA ALA A 177 5.17 3.52 4.30
C ALA A 177 5.61 2.78 5.56
N THR A 178 5.34 1.47 5.64
CA THR A 178 5.72 0.64 6.78
C THR A 178 7.24 0.57 6.93
N LEU A 179 7.95 0.27 5.83
CA LEU A 179 9.42 0.17 5.85
C LEU A 179 10.08 1.55 6.07
N TRP A 180 9.52 2.62 5.50
CA TRP A 180 10.02 3.97 5.69
C TRP A 180 9.86 4.40 7.16
N LEU A 181 8.67 4.21 7.74
CA LEU A 181 8.42 4.53 9.14
C LEU A 181 9.37 3.74 10.06
N TYR A 182 9.52 2.44 9.80
CA TYR A 182 10.43 1.57 10.55
C TYR A 182 11.89 2.07 10.50
N THR A 183 12.40 2.34 9.29
CA THR A 183 13.79 2.78 9.10
C THR A 183 14.07 4.17 9.67
N VAL A 184 13.14 5.11 9.53
CA VAL A 184 13.27 6.45 10.14
C VAL A 184 13.28 6.35 11.66
N PHE A 185 12.38 5.57 12.23
CA PHE A 185 12.31 5.36 13.67
C PHE A 185 13.60 4.72 14.21
N ARG A 186 14.12 3.70 13.51
CA ARG A 186 15.38 3.04 13.87
C ARG A 186 16.59 3.96 13.77
N HIS A 187 16.66 4.80 12.74
CA HIS A 187 17.79 5.71 12.58
C HIS A 187 17.86 6.78 13.68
N ASN A 188 16.70 7.28 14.14
CA ASN A 188 16.61 8.38 15.11
C ASN A 188 16.55 7.92 16.57
N GLN A 189 16.90 6.65 16.84
CA GLN A 189 16.66 6.00 18.13
C GLN A 189 17.26 6.73 19.34
N SER A 190 18.42 7.37 19.18
CA SER A 190 19.14 8.08 20.25
C SER A 190 18.43 9.34 20.75
N THR A 191 17.38 9.82 20.07
CA THR A 191 16.69 11.10 20.36
C THR A 191 15.20 10.93 20.72
N LEU A 192 14.76 9.71 20.98
CA LEU A 192 13.34 9.41 21.13
C LEU A 192 12.76 9.84 22.47
N SER A 193 11.79 10.75 22.41
CA SER A 193 10.88 11.02 23.53
C SER A 193 9.80 9.92 23.62
N ARG A 194 9.21 9.74 24.81
CA ARG A 194 8.06 8.83 25.02
C ARG A 194 6.91 9.11 24.05
N ARG A 195 6.65 10.37 23.72
CA ARG A 195 5.60 10.78 22.78
C ARG A 195 5.85 10.23 21.37
N ASN A 196 7.09 10.36 20.88
CA ASN A 196 7.46 9.89 19.54
C ASN A 196 7.33 8.36 19.42
N PHE A 197 7.66 7.63 20.49
CA PHE A 197 7.47 6.18 20.54
C PHE A 197 6.00 5.77 20.46
N VAL A 198 5.11 6.43 21.23
CA VAL A 198 3.66 6.14 21.18
C VAL A 198 3.11 6.43 19.78
N THR A 199 3.48 7.57 19.17
CA THR A 199 3.07 7.90 17.80
C THR A 199 3.56 6.85 16.80
N TYR A 200 4.83 6.45 16.88
CA TYR A 200 5.38 5.38 16.03
C TYR A 200 4.58 4.08 16.17
N THR A 201 4.35 3.62 17.40
CA THR A 201 3.60 2.39 17.67
C THR A 201 2.20 2.45 17.08
N LEU A 202 1.47 3.55 17.32
CA LEU A 202 0.10 3.70 16.80
C LEU A 202 0.10 3.69 15.27
N VAL A 203 0.96 4.48 14.63
CA VAL A 203 1.00 4.55 13.15
C VAL A 203 1.42 3.21 12.55
N LEU A 204 2.41 2.53 13.12
CA LEU A 204 2.87 1.23 12.62
C LEU A 204 1.79 0.16 12.76
N VAL A 205 1.12 0.09 13.92
CA VAL A 205 0.00 -0.84 14.14
C VAL A 205 -1.12 -0.56 13.14
N THR A 206 -1.50 0.71 12.92
CA THR A 206 -2.51 1.08 11.92
C THR A 206 -2.09 0.63 10.52
N LEU A 207 -0.87 0.93 10.09
CA LEU A 207 -0.38 0.54 8.76
C LEU A 207 -0.41 -0.98 8.55
N LEU A 208 0.02 -1.76 9.55
CA LEU A 208 0.02 -3.21 9.46
C LEU A 208 -1.40 -3.79 9.45
N ILE A 209 -2.32 -3.30 10.29
CA ILE A 209 -3.73 -3.72 10.26
C ILE A 209 -4.38 -3.36 8.92
N THR A 210 -4.12 -2.15 8.38
CA THR A 210 -4.59 -1.77 7.04
C THR A 210 -3.99 -2.66 5.97
N THR A 211 -2.74 -3.12 6.12
CA THR A 211 -2.13 -4.10 5.22
C THR A 211 -2.85 -5.43 5.26
N LEU A 212 -3.21 -5.94 6.45
CA LEU A 212 -4.00 -7.15 6.57
C LEU A 212 -5.37 -7.01 5.87
N ALA A 213 -6.03 -5.87 6.06
CA ALA A 213 -7.31 -5.54 5.41
C ALA A 213 -7.18 -5.20 3.91
N THR A 214 -5.96 -5.17 3.36
CA THR A 214 -5.69 -4.90 1.94
C THR A 214 -5.24 -6.16 1.22
N PHE A 215 -4.26 -6.87 1.80
CA PHE A 215 -3.67 -8.07 1.23
C PHE A 215 -2.95 -8.88 2.34
N PRO A 216 -3.60 -9.92 2.91
CA PRO A 216 -3.04 -10.71 4.01
C PRO A 216 -1.64 -11.29 3.77
N PRO A 217 -1.27 -11.77 2.55
CA PRO A 217 0.09 -12.26 2.33
C PRO A 217 1.16 -11.20 2.59
N LEU A 218 0.93 -9.93 2.18
CA LEU A 218 1.87 -8.85 2.45
C LEU A 218 1.97 -8.54 3.94
N PHE A 219 0.87 -8.62 4.69
CA PHE A 219 0.88 -8.46 6.14
C PHE A 219 1.88 -9.43 6.80
N PHE A 220 1.79 -10.72 6.47
CA PHE A 220 2.71 -11.73 7.02
C PHE A 220 4.16 -11.49 6.59
N ILE A 221 4.38 -11.09 5.33
CA ILE A 221 5.71 -10.74 4.82
C ILE A 221 6.30 -9.57 5.61
N LEU A 222 5.53 -8.52 5.88
CA LEU A 222 6.00 -7.36 6.65
C LEU A 222 6.25 -7.71 8.11
N ILE A 223 5.34 -8.45 8.76
CA ILE A 223 5.56 -8.93 10.14
C ILE A 223 6.84 -9.75 10.25
N LEU A 224 7.05 -10.69 9.32
CA LEU A 224 8.25 -11.52 9.30
C LEU A 224 9.51 -10.68 9.03
N THR A 225 9.46 -9.76 8.06
CA THR A 225 10.59 -8.90 7.70
C THR A 225 11.01 -8.02 8.87
N LEU A 226 10.04 -7.36 9.53
CA LEU A 226 10.30 -6.53 10.70
C LEU A 226 10.76 -7.38 11.89
N GLY A 227 10.18 -8.56 12.10
CA GLY A 227 10.59 -9.51 13.14
C GLY A 227 12.04 -9.97 12.96
N ILE A 228 12.43 -10.35 11.74
CA ILE A 228 13.82 -10.70 11.40
C ILE A 228 14.75 -9.51 11.63
N ALA A 229 14.33 -8.30 11.24
CA ALA A 229 15.12 -7.09 11.50
C ALA A 229 15.31 -6.83 13.00
N GLU A 230 14.26 -7.01 13.83
CA GLU A 230 14.36 -6.90 15.28
C GLU A 230 15.31 -7.94 15.89
N VAL A 231 15.24 -9.19 15.45
CA VAL A 231 16.15 -10.27 15.88
C VAL A 231 17.58 -9.95 15.45
N TRP A 232 17.78 -9.50 14.21
CA TRP A 232 19.09 -9.11 13.69
C TRP A 232 19.72 -8.01 14.55
N HIS A 233 18.96 -6.97 14.90
CA HIS A 233 19.44 -5.88 15.75
C HIS A 233 19.75 -6.29 17.19
N LEU A 234 19.15 -7.39 17.69
CA LEU A 234 19.47 -7.95 19.01
C LEU A 234 20.82 -8.68 19.00
N PHE A 235 21.11 -9.45 17.96
CA PHE A 235 22.32 -10.27 17.89
C PHE A 235 23.52 -9.54 17.27
N PHE A 236 23.28 -8.69 16.28
CA PHE A 236 24.34 -8.00 15.54
C PHE A 236 24.39 -6.52 15.94
N LYS A 237 25.57 -6.10 16.41
CA LYS A 237 25.84 -4.76 16.94
C LYS A 237 25.78 -3.71 15.82
N THR A 238 24.59 -3.28 15.46
CA THR A 238 24.37 -2.12 14.59
C THR A 238 24.49 -0.84 15.43
N HIS A 239 25.63 -0.18 15.29
CA HIS A 239 26.00 1.11 15.91
C HIS A 239 26.06 1.21 17.44
N ASN A 240 27.31 1.28 17.93
CA ASN A 240 27.83 1.81 19.19
C ASN A 240 27.34 1.27 20.55
N LYS A 241 26.15 0.68 20.72
CA LYS A 241 25.77 -0.06 21.95
C LYS A 241 24.80 -1.20 21.63
N PRO A 242 25.00 -2.42 22.18
CA PRO A 242 23.98 -3.45 22.11
C PRO A 242 22.71 -2.98 22.82
N LEU A 243 21.54 -3.28 22.23
CA LEU A 243 20.25 -2.99 22.86
C LEU A 243 20.12 -3.81 24.14
N THR A 244 19.54 -3.21 25.18
CA THR A 244 19.14 -4.00 26.35
C THR A 244 17.93 -4.86 26.00
N ILE A 245 17.72 -5.96 26.73
CA ILE A 245 16.52 -6.80 26.59
C ILE A 245 15.24 -5.95 26.72
N LYS A 246 15.26 -4.95 27.60
CA LYS A 246 14.15 -4.01 27.79
C LYS A 246 13.87 -3.17 26.55
N ASP A 247 14.91 -2.69 25.87
CA ASP A 247 14.75 -1.93 24.63
C ASP A 247 14.18 -2.83 23.54
N HIS A 248 14.67 -4.07 23.43
CA HIS A 248 14.14 -5.03 22.46
C HIS A 248 12.65 -5.33 22.69
N LEU A 249 12.23 -5.56 23.93
CA LEU A 249 10.81 -5.77 24.26
C LEU A 249 9.94 -4.55 23.89
N LEU A 250 10.47 -3.34 24.05
CA LEU A 250 9.76 -2.12 23.61
C LEU A 250 9.68 -2.05 22.08
N HIS A 251 10.73 -2.44 21.36
CA HIS A 251 10.73 -2.38 19.89
C HIS A 251 9.88 -3.45 19.23
N THR A 252 9.69 -4.61 19.87
CA THR A 252 8.79 -5.67 19.39
C THR A 252 7.33 -5.44 19.78
N LEU A 253 7.05 -4.52 20.71
CA LEU A 253 5.70 -4.20 21.18
C LEU A 253 4.71 -3.87 20.04
N PRO A 254 5.03 -3.03 19.03
CA PRO A 254 4.10 -2.76 17.94
C PRO A 254 3.73 -4.02 17.15
N LEU A 255 4.67 -4.95 16.94
CA LEU A 255 4.42 -6.21 16.23
C LEU A 255 3.50 -7.12 17.06
N ALA A 256 3.77 -7.23 18.36
CA ALA A 256 2.93 -8.01 19.28
C ALA A 256 1.50 -7.43 19.37
N LEU A 257 1.36 -6.12 19.52
CA LEU A 257 0.06 -5.45 19.52
C LEU A 257 -0.68 -5.65 18.20
N THR A 258 0.02 -5.57 17.08
CA THR A 258 -0.56 -5.81 15.76
C THR A 258 -1.13 -7.22 15.65
N LEU A 259 -0.38 -8.24 16.07
CA LEU A 259 -0.84 -9.64 16.03
C LEU A 259 -2.10 -9.85 16.88
N ILE A 260 -2.15 -9.28 18.07
CA ILE A 260 -3.32 -9.34 18.97
C ILE A 260 -4.53 -8.62 18.33
N LEU A 261 -4.33 -7.41 17.85
CA LEU A 261 -5.40 -6.59 17.26
C LEU A 261 -5.86 -7.10 15.89
N SER A 262 -5.11 -8.00 15.26
CA SER A 262 -5.47 -8.64 13.99
C SER A 262 -6.46 -9.81 14.17
N ILE A 263 -6.60 -10.35 15.39
CA ILE A 263 -7.48 -11.49 15.68
C ILE A 263 -8.93 -11.26 15.19
N PRO A 264 -9.59 -10.12 15.49
CA PRO A 264 -10.95 -9.89 15.00
C PRO A 264 -11.06 -9.87 13.47
N VAL A 265 -10.02 -9.38 12.78
CA VAL A 265 -9.99 -9.34 11.31
C VAL A 265 -9.86 -10.76 10.75
N PHE A 266 -8.98 -11.59 11.32
CA PHE A 266 -8.86 -13.00 10.92
C PHE A 266 -10.14 -13.79 11.12
N LEU A 267 -10.82 -13.58 12.25
CA LEU A 267 -12.10 -14.24 12.56
C LEU A 267 -13.23 -13.76 11.63
N PHE A 268 -13.25 -12.47 11.29
CA PHE A 268 -14.28 -11.92 10.41
C PHE A 268 -14.14 -12.44 8.97
N PHE A 269 -12.91 -12.44 8.44
CA PHE A 269 -12.60 -12.86 7.08
C PHE A 269 -12.36 -14.37 6.92
N GLU A 270 -12.48 -15.15 7.99
CA GLU A 270 -12.28 -16.61 7.97
C GLU A 270 -10.91 -17.01 7.36
N ILE A 271 -9.89 -16.17 7.61
CA ILE A 271 -8.52 -16.40 7.10
C ILE A 271 -7.86 -17.56 7.85
N LEU A 272 -8.26 -17.79 9.10
CA LEU A 272 -7.86 -18.93 9.90
C LEU A 272 -9.01 -19.94 9.93
N PRO A 273 -8.72 -21.24 9.77
CA PRO A 273 -9.72 -22.31 9.83
C PRO A 273 -10.35 -22.45 11.22
#